data_AF-A0AA86J9X3-F1
#
_entry.id   AF-A0AA86J9X3-F1
#
_cell.length_a   1.000
_cell.length_b   1.000
_cell.length_c   1.000
_cell.angle_alpha   90.00
_cell.angle_beta   90.00
_cell.angle_gamma   90.00
#
_symmetry.space_group_name_H-M   'P 1'
#
loop_
_entity.id
_entity.type
_entity.pdbx_description
1 polymer ?
#
loop_
_entity_poly.entity_id
_entity_poly.type
_entity_poly.pdbx_seq_one_letter_code
_entity_poly.pdbx_strand_id
1 'polypeptide(L)'
;MLLALIVSCAQQTRYRLPVKHPPIFELGERREFCTKCHGYRKEPVDFERYNHTPLFTDSHRMVAYQNQNICAICHEQSFCNDCHASRTELKPSEKNPTETYRRMQHRGDYLSRHRIDGRLDPSSCFRCHGNPRAAATCRPCHG
;
A
#
# COMPACT_ATOMS: atom_id res chain seq x y z
N MET A 1 -5.95 49.18 31.22
CA MET A 1 -4.79 48.31 30.91
C MET A 1 -5.25 47.20 29.97
N LEU A 2 -5.16 47.42 28.65
CA LEU A 2 -5.50 46.42 27.64
C LEU A 2 -4.23 45.64 27.28
N LEU A 3 -4.19 44.34 27.58
CA LEU A 3 -3.17 43.42 27.10
C LEU A 3 -3.61 42.87 25.73
N ALA A 4 -2.96 43.34 24.66
CA ALA A 4 -3.12 42.79 23.32
C ALA A 4 -2.23 41.53 23.19
N LEU A 5 -2.85 40.36 23.10
CA LEU A 5 -2.20 39.09 22.78
C LEU A 5 -1.95 39.02 21.27
N ILE A 6 -0.68 39.09 20.86
CA ILE A 6 -0.26 38.91 19.47
C ILE A 6 -0.19 37.41 19.20
N VAL A 7 -1.18 36.86 18.50
CA VAL A 7 -1.13 35.49 17.96
C VAL A 7 -0.24 35.51 16.72
N SER A 8 0.98 35.00 16.84
CA SER A 8 1.89 34.82 15.71
C SER A 8 1.59 33.47 15.04
N CYS A 9 0.96 33.50 13.87
CA CYS A 9 0.82 32.32 13.02
C CYS A 9 2.17 32.04 12.36
N ALA A 10 3.03 31.23 13.00
CA ALA A 10 4.24 30.70 12.39
C ALA A 10 3.84 29.66 11.32
N GLN A 11 3.65 30.13 10.09
CA GLN A 11 3.32 29.31 8.93
C GLN A 11 4.58 28.56 8.49
N GLN A 12 4.86 27.41 9.12
CA GLN A 12 5.88 26.49 8.62
C GLN A 12 5.47 26.05 7.21
N THR A 13 6.25 26.43 6.20
CA THR A 13 6.09 25.97 4.81
C THR A 13 6.35 24.48 4.75
N ARG A 14 5.31 23.67 5.01
CA ARG A 14 5.37 22.22 4.81
C ARG A 14 5.55 21.93 3.32
N TYR A 15 6.55 21.12 2.98
CA TYR A 15 6.74 20.65 1.62
C TYR A 15 5.46 19.94 1.14
N ARG A 16 4.89 20.44 0.03
CA ARG A 16 3.70 19.86 -0.59
C ARG A 16 4.12 19.05 -1.80
N LEU A 17 3.81 17.76 -1.77
CA LEU A 17 4.06 16.88 -2.90
C LEU A 17 3.22 17.32 -4.11
N PRO A 18 3.80 17.27 -5.32
CA PRO A 18 3.05 17.47 -6.54
C PRO A 18 2.05 16.32 -6.75
N VAL A 19 0.93 16.62 -7.41
CA VAL A 19 -0.13 15.63 -7.71
C VAL A 19 0.32 14.64 -8.79
N LYS A 20 1.24 15.06 -9.66
CA LYS A 20 1.77 14.25 -10.76
C LYS A 20 3.27 14.46 -10.85
N HIS A 21 3.98 13.43 -11.31
CA HIS A 21 5.38 13.57 -11.69
C HIS A 21 5.48 14.41 -12.99
N PRO A 22 6.52 15.24 -13.17
CA PRO A 22 6.80 15.89 -14.45
C PRO A 22 6.83 14.91 -15.64
N PRO A 23 6.50 15.36 -16.87
CA PRO A 23 6.39 14.52 -18.06
C PRO A 23 7.63 13.63 -18.29
N ILE A 24 7.35 12.35 -18.51
CA ILE A 24 8.24 11.19 -18.43
C ILE A 24 9.24 11.03 -19.59
N PHE A 25 9.31 11.96 -20.55
CA PHE A 25 10.17 11.80 -21.75
C PHE A 25 11.67 11.64 -21.42
N GLU A 26 12.10 11.90 -20.17
CA GLU A 26 13.47 11.68 -19.67
C GLU A 26 13.66 10.43 -18.80
N LEU A 27 12.61 9.69 -18.44
CA LEU A 27 12.68 8.55 -17.50
C LEU A 27 12.91 7.18 -18.16
N GLY A 28 12.84 7.11 -19.49
CA GLY A 28 12.99 5.87 -20.27
C GLY A 28 11.74 4.98 -20.25
N GLU A 29 11.84 3.80 -20.88
CA GLU A 29 10.70 2.88 -21.08
C GLU A 29 10.33 2.07 -19.81
N ARG A 30 11.14 2.10 -18.75
CA ARG A 30 10.92 1.35 -17.53
C ARG A 30 10.46 2.26 -16.38
N ARG A 31 9.60 1.71 -15.51
CA ARG A 31 9.28 2.34 -14.23
C ARG A 31 10.55 2.38 -13.39
N GLU A 32 11.07 3.59 -13.18
CA GLU A 32 12.27 3.83 -12.38
C GLU A 32 11.92 4.05 -10.91
N PHE A 33 12.83 3.69 -10.01
CA PHE A 33 12.70 4.01 -8.59
C PHE A 33 12.93 5.50 -8.36
N CYS A 34 12.21 6.10 -7.39
CA CYS A 34 12.37 7.51 -7.02
C CYS A 34 13.83 7.88 -6.72
N THR A 35 14.56 6.95 -6.08
CA THR A 35 15.98 7.10 -5.72
C THR A 35 16.92 7.28 -6.92
N LYS A 36 16.53 6.87 -8.13
CA LYS A 36 17.33 7.09 -9.34
C LYS A 36 17.59 8.58 -9.60
N CYS A 37 16.57 9.42 -9.39
CA CYS A 37 16.65 10.86 -9.64
C CYS A 37 16.71 11.68 -8.35
N HIS A 38 16.03 11.24 -7.28
CA HIS A 38 15.99 11.95 -6.00
C HIS A 38 17.15 11.59 -5.05
N GLY A 39 17.91 10.53 -5.35
CA GLY A 39 18.99 10.03 -4.50
C GLY A 39 18.50 9.44 -3.17
N TYR A 40 19.39 9.41 -2.18
CA TYR A 40 19.17 8.82 -0.84
C TYR A 40 19.05 9.87 0.28
N ARG A 41 18.76 11.12 -0.09
CA ARG A 41 18.51 12.18 0.90
C ARG A 41 17.15 11.92 1.56
N LYS A 42 17.07 12.10 2.88
CA LYS A 42 15.85 11.84 3.67
C LYS A 42 14.91 13.05 3.74
N GLU A 43 15.42 14.22 3.36
CA GLU A 43 14.69 15.49 3.33
C GLU A 43 14.51 16.01 1.89
N PRO A 44 13.34 16.57 1.54
CA PRO A 44 12.14 16.68 2.37
C PRO A 44 11.36 15.37 2.49
N VAL A 45 11.69 14.36 1.68
CA VAL A 45 11.04 13.05 1.62
C VAL A 45 12.11 11.96 1.51
N ASP A 46 12.00 10.92 2.33
CA ASP A 46 12.83 9.72 2.24
C ASP A 46 12.29 8.78 1.14
N PHE A 47 12.69 9.08 -0.10
CA PHE A 47 12.22 8.36 -1.30
C PHE A 47 12.65 6.88 -1.33
N GLU A 48 13.73 6.51 -0.64
CA GLU A 48 14.20 5.13 -0.56
C GLU A 48 13.15 4.22 0.08
N ARG A 49 12.39 4.73 1.05
CA ARG A 49 11.35 3.97 1.73
C ARG A 49 10.17 3.59 0.84
N TYR A 50 10.02 4.25 -0.31
CA TYR A 50 8.97 3.98 -1.30
C TYR A 50 9.43 3.00 -2.38
N ASN A 51 10.67 2.50 -2.31
CA ASN A 51 11.16 1.46 -3.22
C ASN A 51 10.40 0.14 -2.97
N HIS A 52 9.86 -0.43 -4.05
CA HIS A 52 9.12 -1.71 -4.04
C HIS A 52 10.06 -2.91 -3.87
N THR A 53 10.66 -3.05 -2.70
CA THR A 53 11.40 -4.27 -2.34
C THR A 53 10.45 -5.50 -2.33
N PRO A 54 10.98 -6.73 -2.36
CA PRO A 54 10.15 -7.94 -2.23
C PRO A 54 9.33 -8.03 -0.93
N LEU A 55 9.61 -7.18 0.06
CA LEU A 55 8.91 -7.09 1.35
C LEU A 55 7.98 -5.86 1.43
N PHE A 56 7.88 -5.07 0.37
CA PHE A 56 7.18 -3.79 0.43
C PHE A 56 5.72 -3.93 0.87
N THR A 57 5.02 -4.99 0.42
CA THR A 57 3.65 -5.28 0.87
C THR A 57 3.53 -5.44 2.40
N ASP A 58 4.58 -5.88 3.10
CA ASP A 58 4.55 -6.02 4.56
C ASP A 58 4.81 -4.69 5.27
N SER A 59 5.65 -3.83 4.67
CA SER A 59 6.08 -2.55 5.24
C SER A 59 5.28 -1.34 4.76
N HIS A 60 4.47 -1.47 3.70
CA HIS A 60 3.82 -0.34 3.03
C HIS A 60 2.96 0.49 3.99
N ARG A 61 2.34 -0.15 4.99
CA ARG A 61 1.54 0.54 6.01
C ARG A 61 2.27 1.71 6.67
N MET A 62 3.59 1.57 6.89
CA MET A 62 4.37 2.58 7.58
C MET A 62 4.58 3.83 6.72
N VAL A 63 4.81 3.64 5.42
CA VAL A 63 5.03 4.75 4.48
C VAL A 63 3.71 5.35 4.00
N ALA A 64 2.65 4.55 3.89
CA ALA A 64 1.29 5.01 3.62
C ALA A 64 0.75 5.89 4.75
N TYR A 65 0.99 5.49 6.01
CA TYR A 65 0.63 6.30 7.18
C TYR A 65 1.35 7.66 7.20
N GLN A 66 2.61 7.70 6.76
CA GLN A 66 3.36 8.94 6.65
C GLN A 66 2.81 9.84 5.53
N ASN A 67 2.65 9.29 4.32
CA ASN A 67 2.09 10.03 3.20
C ASN A 67 1.64 9.12 2.04
N GLN A 68 0.37 8.70 2.05
CA GLN A 68 -0.21 7.89 0.96
C GLN A 68 -0.27 8.62 -0.40
N ASN A 69 -0.21 9.96 -0.43
CA ASN A 69 -0.32 10.71 -1.69
C ASN A 69 0.86 10.45 -2.64
N ILE A 70 2.00 9.96 -2.12
CA ILE A 70 3.13 9.53 -2.96
C ILE A 70 2.75 8.32 -3.81
N CYS A 71 1.94 7.42 -3.29
CA CYS A 71 1.47 6.24 -4.03
C CYS A 71 0.60 6.66 -5.23
N ALA A 72 -0.19 7.74 -5.07
CA ALA A 72 -1.08 8.28 -6.10
C ALA A 72 -0.34 8.86 -7.31
N ILE A 73 0.99 9.03 -7.24
CA ILE A 73 1.81 9.42 -8.38
C ILE A 73 1.82 8.32 -9.46
N CYS A 74 1.70 7.04 -9.05
CA CYS A 74 1.75 5.90 -9.97
C CYS A 74 0.53 4.96 -9.87
N HIS A 75 -0.16 4.92 -8.74
CA HIS A 75 -1.25 4.00 -8.46
C HIS A 75 -2.59 4.73 -8.35
N GLU A 76 -3.62 4.14 -8.96
CA GLU A 76 -5.00 4.57 -8.78
C GLU A 76 -5.55 4.14 -7.40
N GLN A 77 -6.56 4.85 -6.89
CA GLN A 77 -7.19 4.51 -5.61
C GLN A 77 -7.76 3.09 -5.58
N SER A 78 -8.15 2.54 -6.73
CA SER A 78 -8.63 1.16 -6.89
C SER A 78 -7.57 0.12 -6.49
N PHE A 79 -6.28 0.44 -6.61
CA PHE A 79 -5.20 -0.44 -6.16
C PHE A 79 -5.23 -0.63 -4.64
N CYS A 80 -5.41 0.44 -3.88
CA CYS A 80 -5.55 0.37 -2.43
C CYS A 80 -6.78 -0.46 -2.02
N ASN A 81 -7.86 -0.32 -2.80
CA ASN A 81 -9.13 -1.00 -2.55
C ASN A 81 -9.03 -2.52 -2.76
N ASP A 82 -8.06 -3.02 -3.52
CA ASP A 82 -7.88 -4.47 -3.71
C ASP A 82 -7.59 -5.20 -2.37
N CYS A 83 -7.09 -4.49 -1.34
CA CYS A 83 -6.90 -5.04 0.01
C CYS A 83 -7.72 -4.32 1.09
N HIS A 84 -7.93 -3.01 0.97
CA HIS A 84 -8.58 -2.21 2.01
C HIS A 84 -10.10 -2.13 1.88
N ALA A 85 -10.69 -2.55 0.76
CA ALA A 85 -12.14 -2.62 0.63
C ALA A 85 -12.65 -4.01 1.02
N SER A 86 -13.67 -4.06 1.86
CA SER A 86 -14.31 -5.32 2.26
C SER A 86 -15.35 -5.83 1.24
N ARG A 87 -15.70 -5.00 0.25
CA ARG A 87 -16.65 -5.30 -0.82
C ARG A 87 -16.14 -4.71 -2.12
N THR A 88 -15.56 -5.56 -2.96
CA THR A 88 -15.15 -5.22 -4.32
C THR A 88 -16.10 -5.89 -5.31
N GLU A 89 -16.26 -5.31 -6.50
CA GLU A 89 -17.09 -5.89 -7.57
C GLU A 89 -16.57 -7.26 -8.00
N LEU A 90 -15.24 -7.40 -8.09
CA LEU A 90 -14.53 -8.64 -8.37
C LEU A 90 -13.57 -8.95 -7.23
N LYS A 91 -13.43 -10.22 -6.85
CA LYS A 91 -12.39 -10.63 -5.90
C LYS A 91 -11.01 -10.38 -6.53
N PRO A 92 -9.97 -10.00 -5.78
CA PRO A 92 -8.67 -9.73 -6.37
C PRO A 92 -8.11 -10.93 -7.17
N SER A 93 -8.41 -12.15 -6.75
CA SER A 93 -8.01 -13.38 -7.46
C SER A 93 -8.69 -13.56 -8.81
N GLU A 94 -9.89 -12.99 -8.98
CA GLU A 94 -10.65 -13.01 -10.23
C GLU A 94 -10.26 -11.85 -11.13
N LYS A 95 -9.96 -10.69 -10.55
CA LYS A 95 -9.48 -9.49 -11.25
C LYS A 95 -8.13 -9.72 -11.92
N ASN A 96 -7.22 -10.41 -11.21
CA ASN A 96 -5.84 -10.64 -11.64
C ASN A 96 -5.48 -12.13 -11.65
N PRO A 97 -6.08 -12.95 -12.53
CA PRO A 97 -5.97 -14.41 -12.46
C PRO A 97 -4.55 -14.93 -12.78
N THR A 98 -3.74 -14.16 -13.49
CA THR A 98 -2.38 -14.52 -13.89
C THR A 98 -1.30 -13.93 -12.99
N GLU A 99 -1.66 -13.15 -11.97
CA GLU A 99 -0.68 -12.57 -11.05
C GLU A 99 -0.02 -13.65 -10.18
N THR A 100 1.30 -13.71 -10.22
CA THR A 100 2.11 -14.72 -9.49
C THR A 100 2.91 -14.11 -8.34
N TYR A 101 2.62 -12.87 -7.96
CA TYR A 101 3.32 -12.17 -6.87
C TYR A 101 3.30 -13.02 -5.59
N ARG A 102 4.50 -13.40 -5.12
CA ARG A 102 4.67 -14.39 -4.05
C ARG A 102 3.95 -14.03 -2.76
N ARG A 103 3.80 -12.73 -2.46
CA ARG A 103 3.23 -12.21 -1.21
C ARG A 103 1.80 -11.68 -1.34
N MET A 104 1.13 -11.89 -2.48
CA MET A 104 -0.27 -11.49 -2.66
C MET A 104 -1.21 -12.59 -2.14
N GLN A 105 -2.01 -12.27 -1.13
CA GLN A 105 -2.90 -13.21 -0.43
C GLN A 105 -4.13 -13.62 -1.25
N HIS A 106 -4.41 -12.92 -2.35
CA HIS A 106 -5.57 -13.16 -3.22
C HIS A 106 -5.16 -13.20 -4.70
N ARG A 107 -4.19 -14.05 -5.02
CA ARG A 107 -3.79 -14.38 -6.40
C ARG A 107 -4.69 -15.46 -7.03
N GLY A 108 -4.67 -15.57 -8.35
CA GLY A 108 -5.60 -16.45 -9.09
C GLY A 108 -5.59 -17.94 -8.69
N ASP A 109 -4.45 -18.46 -8.21
CA ASP A 109 -4.30 -19.87 -7.79
C ASP A 109 -4.33 -20.05 -6.26
N TYR A 110 -4.83 -19.08 -5.49
CA TYR A 110 -4.63 -19.05 -4.03
C TYR A 110 -5.16 -20.30 -3.30
N LEU A 111 -6.21 -20.95 -3.78
CA LEU A 111 -6.74 -22.16 -3.14
C LEU A 111 -5.69 -23.29 -3.05
N SER A 112 -4.82 -23.41 -4.06
CA SER A 112 -3.73 -24.39 -4.05
C SER A 112 -2.65 -24.09 -2.98
N ARG A 113 -2.50 -22.80 -2.65
CA ARG A 113 -1.52 -22.29 -1.69
C ARG A 113 -2.04 -22.13 -0.27
N HIS A 114 -3.35 -22.07 -0.10
CA HIS A 114 -4.00 -21.84 1.18
C HIS A 114 -3.41 -22.73 2.29
N ARG A 115 -3.18 -24.02 2.02
CA ARG A 115 -2.56 -24.97 2.98
C ARG A 115 -1.13 -24.61 3.40
N ILE A 116 -0.37 -23.95 2.53
CA ILE A 116 1.02 -23.54 2.78
C ILE A 116 0.99 -22.24 3.59
N ASP A 117 0.32 -21.22 3.05
CA ASP A 117 0.33 -19.88 3.65
C ASP A 117 -0.42 -19.88 4.99
N GLY A 118 -1.52 -20.63 5.11
CA GLY A 118 -2.24 -20.84 6.37
C GLY A 118 -1.48 -21.69 7.40
N ARG A 119 -0.46 -22.46 6.99
CA ARG A 119 0.46 -23.13 7.92
C ARG A 119 1.57 -22.21 8.41
N LEU A 120 2.03 -21.30 7.54
CA LEU A 120 3.09 -20.35 7.85
C LEU A 120 2.59 -19.23 8.77
N ASP A 121 1.48 -18.59 8.42
CA ASP A 121 0.87 -17.52 9.20
C ASP A 121 -0.65 -17.43 8.92
N PRO A 122 -1.48 -18.22 9.62
CA PRO A 122 -2.93 -18.13 9.48
C PRO A 122 -3.49 -16.79 10.01
N SER A 123 -2.77 -16.12 10.93
CA SER A 123 -3.24 -14.87 11.55
C SER A 123 -3.33 -13.71 10.56
N SER A 124 -2.52 -13.76 9.49
CA SER A 124 -2.56 -12.81 8.38
C SER A 124 -3.95 -12.69 7.75
N CYS A 125 -4.72 -13.78 7.71
CA CYS A 125 -6.04 -13.84 7.08
C CYS A 125 -7.14 -13.27 7.97
N PHE A 126 -6.99 -13.39 9.30
CA PHE A 126 -8.06 -13.09 10.26
C PHE A 126 -8.38 -11.60 10.35
N ARG A 127 -7.44 -10.73 9.96
CA ARG A 127 -7.65 -9.27 9.93
C ARG A 127 -8.78 -8.86 8.98
N CYS A 128 -8.95 -9.60 7.89
CA CYS A 128 -9.95 -9.30 6.87
C CYS A 128 -11.11 -10.31 6.91
N HIS A 129 -10.81 -11.60 7.13
CA HIS A 129 -11.82 -12.66 7.11
C HIS A 129 -12.43 -12.96 8.47
N GLY A 130 -11.82 -12.53 9.58
CA GLY A 130 -12.28 -12.83 10.93
C GLY A 130 -11.93 -14.26 11.39
N ASN A 131 -12.66 -14.75 12.39
CA ASN A 131 -12.39 -16.04 13.04
C ASN A 131 -12.70 -17.21 12.09
N PRO A 132 -11.76 -18.16 11.86
CA PRO A 132 -11.98 -19.32 10.99
C PRO A 132 -13.20 -20.19 11.31
N ARG A 133 -13.62 -20.22 12.58
CA ARG A 133 -14.79 -21.00 13.03
C ARG A 133 -16.13 -20.31 12.77
N ALA A 134 -16.12 -19.01 12.54
CA ALA A 134 -17.33 -18.21 12.36
C ALA A 134 -17.44 -17.62 10.94
N ALA A 135 -16.30 -17.32 10.32
CA ALA A 135 -16.23 -16.66 9.03
C ALA A 135 -16.80 -17.53 7.91
N ALA A 136 -17.70 -16.98 7.10
CA ALA A 136 -18.39 -17.72 6.03
C ALA A 136 -17.42 -18.40 5.03
N THR A 137 -16.26 -17.80 4.77
CA THR A 137 -15.23 -18.33 3.86
C THR A 137 -14.42 -19.48 4.46
N CYS A 138 -14.36 -19.61 5.77
CA CYS A 138 -13.48 -20.55 6.47
C CYS A 138 -14.26 -21.68 7.14
N ARG A 139 -15.41 -21.35 7.73
CA ARG A 139 -16.30 -22.24 8.46
C ARG A 139 -16.59 -23.56 7.71
N PRO A 140 -16.82 -23.58 6.38
CA PRO A 140 -17.09 -24.84 5.67
C PRO A 140 -15.99 -25.91 5.81
N CYS A 141 -14.74 -25.51 6.08
CA CYS A 141 -13.62 -26.44 6.27
C CYS A 141 -13.02 -26.40 7.68
N HIS A 142 -13.26 -25.33 8.45
CA HIS A 142 -12.61 -25.08 9.75
C HIS A 142 -13.55 -25.10 10.97
N GLY A 143 -14.85 -25.32 10.76
CA GLY A 143 -15.82 -25.66 11.82
C GLY A 143 -16.57 -24.47 12.38
#